data_AF-A0A9E1TBK0-F1
#
_entry.id   AF-A0A9E1TBK0-F1
#
_cell.length_a   1.000
_cell.length_b   1.000
_cell.length_c   1.000
_cell.angle_alpha   90.00
_cell.angle_beta   90.00
_cell.angle_gamma   90.00
#
_symmetry.space_group_name_H-M   'P 1'
#
loop_
_entity.id
_entity.type
_entity.pdbx_description
1 polymer ?
#
loop_
_entity_poly.entity_id
_entity_poly.type
_entity_poly.pdbx_seq_one_letter_code
_entity_poly.pdbx_strand_id
1 'polypeptide(L)' 'MREDTVDHELAELATAVSLADIPNLPKPAVDTPHSLSNIYDAKIEELARGAYGQDYLLFGFEDWS' A
#
# COMPACT_ATOMS: atom_id res chain seq x y z
N MET A 1 -9.92 1.67 0.75
CA MET A 1 -9.23 0.45 0.31
C MET A 1 -7.74 0.66 0.39
N ARG A 2 -7.00 -0.25 1.03
CA ARG A 2 -5.52 -0.28 1.03
C ARG A 2 -5.05 -1.30 0.00
N GLU A 3 -3.81 -1.19 -0.47
CA GLU A 3 -3.25 -2.13 -1.45
C GLU A 3 -3.27 -3.57 -0.93
N ASP A 4 -2.88 -3.80 0.32
CA ASP A 4 -2.83 -5.16 0.91
C ASP A 4 -4.22 -5.79 1.13
N THR A 5 -5.27 -4.97 1.16
CA THR A 5 -6.66 -5.40 1.40
C THR A 5 -7.54 -5.26 0.16
N VAL A 6 -6.97 -4.76 -0.95
CA VAL A 6 -7.70 -4.32 -2.14
C VAL A 6 -8.54 -5.45 -2.74
N ASP A 7 -7.99 -6.66 -2.81
CA ASP A 7 -8.66 -7.84 -3.38
C ASP A 7 -9.93 -8.19 -2.58
N HIS A 8 -9.83 -8.14 -1.26
CA HIS A 8 -10.93 -8.48 -0.36
C HIS A 8 -12.02 -7.41 -0.39
N GLU A 9 -11.65 -6.14 -0.21
CA GLU A 9 -12.60 -5.03 -0.19
C GLU A 9 -13.28 -4.84 -1.57
N LEU A 10 -12.59 -5.15 -2.68
CA LEU A 10 -13.17 -5.11 -4.02
C LEU A 10 -14.24 -6.19 -4.21
N ALA A 11 -14.01 -7.40 -3.69
CA ALA A 11 -14.99 -8.48 -3.74
C ALA A 11 -16.26 -8.17 -2.93
N GLU A 12 -16.10 -7.56 -1.76
CA GLU A 12 -17.23 -7.08 -0.96
C GLU A 12 -18.04 -6.01 -1.70
N LEU A 13 -17.34 -5.03 -2.32
CA LEU A 13 -17.98 -3.98 -3.10
C LEU A 13 -18.76 -4.54 -4.29
N ALA A 14 -18.19 -5.48 -5.04
CA ALA A 14 -18.84 -6.11 -6.17
C ALA A 14 -20.10 -6.88 -5.76
N THR A 15 -20.05 -7.57 -4.62
CA THR A 15 -21.22 -8.24 -4.03
C THR A 15 -22.31 -7.22 -3.71
N ALA A 16 -21.97 -6.06 -3.14
CA ALA A 16 -22.92 -5.01 -2.80
C ALA A 16 -23.64 -4.42 -4.03
N VAL A 17 -22.99 -4.40 -5.19
CA VAL A 17 -23.57 -3.90 -6.45
C VAL A 17 -24.10 -5.00 -7.37
N SER A 18 -24.16 -6.26 -6.89
CA SER A 18 -24.59 -7.43 -7.67
C SER A 18 -23.78 -7.67 -8.95
N LEU A 19 -22.48 -7.35 -8.92
CA LEU A 19 -21.55 -7.65 -10.00
C LEU A 19 -20.96 -9.04 -9.79
N ALA A 20 -21.33 -10.00 -10.65
CA ALA A 20 -20.97 -11.40 -10.50
C ALA A 20 -19.60 -11.77 -11.08
N ASP A 21 -19.09 -10.98 -12.03
CA ASP A 21 -17.85 -11.27 -12.74
C ASP A 21 -16.83 -10.15 -12.48
N ILE A 22 -15.90 -10.43 -11.56
CA ILE A 22 -14.85 -9.50 -11.16
C ILE A 22 -13.54 -10.05 -11.73
N PRO A 23 -12.87 -9.31 -12.61
CA PRO A 23 -11.55 -9.72 -13.08
C PRO A 23 -10.58 -9.72 -11.90
N ASN A 24 -9.68 -10.71 -11.87
CA ASN A 24 -8.63 -10.74 -10.86
C ASN A 24 -7.69 -9.54 -11.04
N LEU A 25 -7.27 -8.92 -9.95
CA LEU A 25 -6.33 -7.82 -10.04
C LEU A 25 -4.97 -8.34 -10.52
N PRO A 26 -4.32 -7.64 -11.47
CA PRO A 26 -2.98 -8.01 -11.87
C PRO A 26 -2.04 -7.79 -10.68
N LYS A 27 -1.05 -8.68 -10.54
CA LYS A 27 0.01 -8.46 -9.54
C LYS A 27 0.73 -7.15 -9.85
N PRO A 28 1.08 -6.34 -8.84
CA PRO A 28 1.90 -5.16 -9.03
C PRO A 28 3.20 -5.54 -9.77
N ALA A 29 3.54 -4.77 -10.79
CA ALA A 29 4.85 -4.88 -11.42
C ALA A 29 5.90 -4.32 -10.46
N VAL A 30 7.11 -4.87 -10.49
CA VAL A 30 8.23 -4.30 -9.74
C VAL A 30 8.57 -2.93 -10.34
N ASP A 31 8.75 -1.92 -9.49
CA ASP A 31 9.15 -0.60 -9.93
C ASP A 31 10.51 -0.63 -10.63
N THR A 32 10.59 0.04 -11.79
CA THR A 32 11.80 0.12 -12.61
C THR A 32 12.14 1.57 -12.95
N PRO A 33 13.45 1.94 -13.00
CA PRO A 33 14.62 1.07 -12.92
C PRO A 33 15.04 0.66 -11.49
N HIS A 34 14.51 1.31 -10.46
CA HIS A 34 14.83 1.01 -9.06
C HIS A 34 13.57 0.73 -8.27
N SER A 35 13.56 -0.36 -7.51
CA SER A 35 12.52 -0.60 -6.51
C SER A 35 12.75 0.25 -5.27
N LEU A 36 11.69 0.46 -4.48
CA LEU A 36 11.81 1.10 -3.16
C LEU A 36 12.84 0.38 -2.28
N SER A 37 12.88 -0.96 -2.31
CA SER A 37 13.87 -1.76 -1.57
C SER A 37 15.32 -1.42 -1.93
N ASN A 38 15.57 -0.99 -3.17
CA ASN A 38 16.92 -0.64 -3.64
C ASN A 38 17.39 0.73 -3.14
N ILE A 39 16.47 1.61 -2.76
CA ILE A 39 16.76 2.98 -2.33
C ILE A 39 16.38 3.22 -0.85
N TYR A 40 15.77 2.23 -0.21
CA TYR A 40 15.35 2.32 1.18
C TYR A 40 16.56 2.44 2.11
N ASP A 41 16.46 3.37 3.05
CA ASP A 41 17.47 3.63 4.06
C ASP A 41 16.78 3.87 5.41
N ALA A 42 17.05 2.99 6.38
CA ALA A 42 16.42 3.05 7.70
C ALA A 42 16.75 4.34 8.48
N LYS A 43 17.89 4.98 8.20
CA LYS A 43 18.25 6.25 8.83
C LYS A 43 17.39 7.39 8.29
N ILE A 44 17.14 7.39 6.98
CA ILE A 44 16.24 8.36 6.35
C ILE A 44 14.81 8.13 6.84
N GLU A 45 14.37 6.87 6.97
CA GLU A 45 13.05 6.52 7.51
C GLU A 45 12.87 7.06 8.94
N GLU A 46 13.85 6.84 9.81
CA GLU A 46 13.85 7.36 11.19
C GLU A 46 13.72 8.90 11.23
N LEU A 47 14.47 9.60 10.36
CA LEU A 47 14.39 11.05 10.25
C LEU A 47 13.02 11.51 9.71
N ALA A 48 12.47 10.81 8.74
CA ALA A 48 11.15 11.11 8.17
C ALA A 48 10.06 10.90 9.22
N ARG A 49 10.09 9.81 9.99
CA ARG A 49 9.16 9.57 11.11
C ARG A 49 9.28 10.66 12.18
N GLY A 50 10.48 11.15 12.46
CA GLY A 50 10.71 12.27 13.36
C GLY A 50 10.11 13.59 12.85
N ALA A 51 10.24 13.88 11.56
CA ALA A 51 9.73 15.11 10.95
C ALA A 51 8.21 15.08 10.70
N TYR A 52 7.66 13.91 10.35
CA TYR A 52 6.28 13.71 9.89
C TYR A 52 5.46 12.79 10.79
N GLY A 53 5.78 12.71 12.09
CA GLY A 53 5.15 11.76 13.01
C GLY A 53 3.62 11.81 13.05
N GLN A 54 3.02 12.98 12.84
CA GLN A 54 1.56 13.11 12.76
C GLN A 54 0.97 12.36 11.56
N ASP A 55 1.66 12.34 10.43
CA ASP A 55 1.21 11.66 9.20
C ASP A 55 1.26 10.14 9.40
N TYR A 56 2.31 9.65 10.05
CA TYR A 56 2.41 8.23 10.42
C TYR A 56 1.24 7.78 11.30
N LEU A 57 0.85 8.61 12.27
CA LEU A 57 -0.30 8.30 13.14
C LEU A 57 -1.63 8.42 12.38
N LEU A 58 -1.83 9.47 11.60
CA LEU A 58 -3.09 9.75 10.92
C LEU A 58 -3.39 8.73 9.82
N PHE A 59 -2.37 8.35 9.05
CA PHE A 59 -2.51 7.39 7.95
C PHE A 59 -2.16 5.96 8.36
N GLY A 60 -1.63 5.76 9.57
CA GLY A 60 -1.18 4.45 10.03
C GLY A 60 -0.05 3.91 9.15
N PHE A 61 0.94 4.77 8.86
CA PHE A 61 2.16 4.33 8.19
C PHE A 61 3.06 3.60 9.17
N GLU A 62 3.66 2.52 8.69
CA GLU A 62 4.71 1.77 9.39
C GLU A 62 6.04 1.97 8.65
N ASP A 63 7.13 1.45 9.21
CA ASP A 63 8.37 1.40 8.44
C ASP A 63 8.11 0.57 7.19
N TRP A 64 8.69 0.98 6.05
CA TRP A 64 8.44 0.28 4.79
C TRP A 64 8.84 -1.21 4.81
N SER A 65 9.82 -1.62 5.64
CA SER A 65 10.35 -3.00 5.74
C SER A 65 10.15 -3.66 7.09
#